data_AF-A0A379TLK1-F1
#
_entry.id   AF-A0A379TLK1-F1
#
_cell.length_a   1.000
_cell.length_b   1.000
_cell.length_c   1.000
_cell.angle_alpha   90.00
_cell.angle_beta   90.00
_cell.angle_gamma   90.00
#
_symmetry.space_group_name_H-M   'P 1'
#
loop_
_entity.id
_entity.type
_entity.pdbx_description
1 polymer ?
#
loop_
_entity_poly.entity_id
_entity_poly.type
_entity_poly.pdbx_seq_one_letter_code
_entity_poly.pdbx_strand_id
1 'polypeptide(L)' 'MESSLRLVAITNCPAGIAHTSMVAEALEQKVRSLGHTIKVETQGSSGVENHLTPRGDRRRR' A
#
# COMPACT_ATOMS: atom_id res chain seq x y z
N MET A 1 -22.79 10.08 -2.71
CA MET A 1 -21.98 9.42 -3.77
C MET A 1 -20.56 9.30 -3.24
N GLU A 2 -20.28 8.29 -2.42
CA GLU A 2 -18.93 8.03 -1.95
C GLU A 2 -18.18 7.34 -3.10
N SER A 3 -17.30 8.08 -3.78
CA SER A 3 -16.46 7.51 -4.81
C SER A 3 -15.43 6.62 -4.14
N SER A 4 -15.56 5.30 -4.27
CA SER A 4 -14.54 4.37 -3.78
C SER A 4 -13.22 4.65 -4.51
N LEU A 5 -12.25 5.20 -3.77
CA LEU A 5 -10.93 5.51 -4.28
C LEU A 5 -10.07 4.25 -4.29
N ARG A 6 -9.28 4.11 -5.36
CA ARG A 6 -8.20 3.14 -5.47
C ARG A 6 -6.90 3.86 -5.16
N LEU A 7 -6.36 3.60 -3.99
CA LEU A 7 -5.12 4.18 -3.48
C LEU A 7 -3.96 3.22 -3.72
N VAL A 8 -2.78 3.76 -3.94
CA VAL A 8 -1.52 3.01 -3.97
C VAL A 8 -0.55 3.70 -3.01
N ALA A 9 0.20 2.92 -2.25
CA ALA A 9 1.18 3.43 -1.31
C ALA A 9 2.46 2.59 -1.34
N ILE A 10 3.58 3.21 -1.00
CA ILE A 10 4.87 2.54 -0.83
C ILE A 10 5.38 2.91 0.55
N THR A 11 5.74 1.94 1.38
CA THR A 11 6.35 2.15 2.69
C THR A 11 7.81 1.70 2.63
N ASN A 12 8.73 2.55 3.08
CA ASN A 12 10.16 2.23 3.11
C ASN A 12 10.74 2.50 4.50
N CYS A 13 11.45 1.54 5.07
CA CYS A 13 12.22 1.72 6.29
C CYS A 13 13.64 1.16 6.09
N PRO A 14 14.69 2.00 6.16
CA PRO A 14 16.06 1.55 5.96
C PRO A 14 16.56 0.61 7.07
N ALA A 15 15.92 0.63 8.24
CA ALA A 15 16.27 -0.18 9.40
C ALA A 15 15.77 -1.64 9.32
N GLY A 16 14.76 -1.94 8.50
CA GLY A 16 14.22 -3.29 8.33
C GLY A 16 12.75 -3.33 7.92
N ILE A 17 12.19 -4.54 7.79
CA ILE A 17 10.83 -4.77 7.27
C ILE A 17 9.72 -4.59 8.35
N ALA A 18 10.08 -4.59 9.64
CA ALA A 18 9.11 -4.61 10.73
C ALA A 18 8.18 -3.38 10.72
N HIS A 19 8.76 -2.18 10.61
CA HIS A 19 7.97 -0.96 10.54
C HIS A 19 7.25 -0.80 9.21
N THR A 20 7.80 -1.28 8.09
CA THR A 20 7.12 -1.16 6.79
C THR A 20 5.84 -1.99 6.73
N SER A 21 5.87 -3.22 7.27
CA SER A 21 4.69 -4.08 7.31
C SER A 21 3.65 -3.59 8.32
N MET A 22 4.10 -3.09 9.49
CA MET A 22 3.20 -2.47 10.48
C MET A 22 2.45 -1.25 9.90
N VAL A 23 3.16 -0.38 9.18
CA VAL A 23 2.53 0.79 8.53
C VAL A 23 1.59 0.35 7.40
N ALA A 24 1.96 -0.68 6.64
CA ALA A 24 1.11 -1.21 5.58
C ALA A 24 -0.24 -1.71 6.10
N GLU A 25 -0.24 -2.53 7.16
CA GLU A 25 -1.47 -3.02 7.77
C GLU A 25 -2.35 -1.88 8.34
N ALA A 26 -1.73 -0.89 8.99
CA ALA A 26 -2.45 0.27 9.53
C ALA A 26 -3.14 1.09 8.42
N LEU A 27 -2.46 1.27 7.27
CA LEU A 27 -3.03 1.93 6.11
C LEU A 27 -4.19 1.13 5.52
N GLU A 28 -4.05 -0.18 5.37
CA GLU A 28 -5.12 -1.05 4.88
C GLU A 28 -6.36 -1.00 5.77
N GLN A 29 -6.19 -1.03 7.09
CA GLN A 29 -7.29 -0.92 8.04
C GLN A 29 -7.99 0.44 7.93
N LYS A 30 -7.21 1.53 7.90
CA LYS A 30 -7.77 2.89 7.82
C LYS A 30 -8.56 3.11 6.53
N VAL A 31 -8.02 2.67 5.40
CA VAL A 31 -8.65 2.78 4.08
C VAL A 31 -9.91 1.92 4.01
N ARG A 32 -9.88 0.71 4.58
CA ARG A 32 -11.05 -0.16 4.69
C ARG A 32 -12.16 0.48 5.51
N SER A 33 -11.82 1.14 6.63
CA SER A 33 -12.79 1.91 7.42
C SER A 33 -13.39 3.10 6.67
N LEU A 34 -12.69 3.63 5.68
CA LEU A 34 -13.16 4.71 4.80
C LEU A 34 -13.92 4.19 3.56
N GLY A 35 -14.11 2.87 3.40
CA GLY A 35 -14.82 2.30 2.24
C GLY A 35 -14.03 2.41 0.92
N HIS A 36 -12.71 2.52 1.01
CA HIS A 36 -11.81 2.62 -0.13
C HIS A 36 -10.96 1.36 -0.27
N THR A 37 -10.19 1.28 -1.35
CA THR A 37 -9.25 0.18 -1.60
C THR A 37 -7.85 0.75 -1.69
N ILE A 38 -6.87 0.06 -1.09
CA ILE A 38 -5.47 0.44 -1.15
C ILE A 38 -4.62 -0.76 -1.49
N LYS A 39 -3.55 -0.53 -2.25
CA LYS A 39 -2.47 -1.48 -2.42
C LYS A 39 -1.17 -0.86 -1.88
N VAL A 40 -0.54 -1.54 -0.93
CA VAL A 40 0.68 -1.05 -0.27
C VAL A 40 1.85 -1.95 -0.67
N GLU A 41 2.91 -1.36 -1.23
CA GLU A 41 4.21 -2.01 -1.44
C GLU A 41 5.11 -1.73 -0.23
N THR A 42 5.74 -2.75 0.31
CA THR A 42 6.65 -2.64 1.46
C THR A 42 8.09 -2.84 0.99
N GLN A 43 8.96 -1.86 1.27
CA GLN A 43 10.37 -1.87 0.88
C GLN A 43 11.26 -1.81 2.13
N GLY A 44 11.90 -2.91 2.48
CA GLY A 44 12.84 -2.98 3.58
C GLY A 44 14.26 -3.25 3.12
N SER A 45 15.21 -3.19 4.05
CA SER A 45 16.60 -3.62 3.84
C SER A 45 16.70 -5.08 3.38
N SER A 46 15.71 -5.91 3.73
CA SER A 46 15.63 -7.32 3.35
C SER A 46 14.97 -7.58 1.99
N GLY A 47 14.40 -6.56 1.34
CA GLY A 47 13.75 -6.70 0.02
C GLY A 47 12.44 -5.94 -0.11
N VAL A 48 11.78 -6.17 -1.26
CA VAL A 48 10.47 -5.59 -1.58
C VAL A 48 9.41 -6.68 -1.51
N GLU A 49 8.35 -6.40 -0.77
CA GLU A 49 7.14 -7.22 -0.69
C GLU A 49 5.96 -6.47 -1.32
N ASN A 50 5.03 -7.24 -1.89
CA ASN A 50 3.80 -6.73 -2.50
C ASN A 50 4.01 -5.70 -3.64
N HIS A 51 5.03 -5.94 -4.46
CA HIS A 51 5.47 -5.06 -5.55
C HIS A 51 4.30 -4.59 -6.45
N LEU A 52 4.18 -3.27 -6.62
CA LEU A 52 3.21 -2.61 -7.48
C LEU A 52 3.63 -2.83 -8.94
N THR A 53 2.69 -3.27 -9.77
CA THR A 53 2.98 -3.47 -11.20
C THR A 53 2.34 -2.34 -12.01
N PRO A 54 3.09 -1.71 -12.93
CA PRO A 54 2.60 -0.55 -13.67
C PRO A 54 1.42 -0.87 -14.60
N ARG A 55 1.19 -2.14 -14.93
CA ARG A 55 0.06 -2.57 -15.77
C ARG A 55 -1.23 -2.82 -14.97
N GLY A 56 -1.13 -3.38 -13.76
CA GLY A 56 -2.30 -3.72 -12.94
C GLY A 56 -2.82 -2.55 -12.10
N ASP A 57 -1.92 -1.69 -11.62
CA ASP A 57 -2.23 -0.58 -10.70
C ASP A 57 -2.55 0.75 -11.39
N ARG A 58 -2.49 0.82 -12.72
CA ARG A 58 -2.93 2.00 -13.47
C ARG A 58 -4.44 2.04 -13.54
N ARG A 59 -5.03 3.08 -12.94
CA ARG A 59 -6.42 3.47 -13.22
C ARG A 59 -6.46 3.94 -14.69
N ARG A 60 -7.00 3.10 -15.59
CA ARG A 60 -7.37 3.54 -16.95
C ARG A 60 -8.39 4.66 -16.77
N ARG A 61 -7.95 5.90 -17.01
CA ARG A 61 -8.84 7.05 -17.11
C ARG A 61 -9.65 6.92 -18.38
#